data_AF-A0A2M9P6I7-F1
#
_entry.id   AF-A0A2M9P6I7-F1
#
_cell.length_a   1.000
_cell.length_b   1.000
_cell.length_c   1.000
_cell.angle_alpha   90.00
_cell.angle_beta   90.00
_cell.angle_gamma   90.00
#
_symmetry.space_group_name_H-M   'P 1'
#
loop_
_entity.id
_entity.type
_entity.pdbx_description
1 polymer ?
#
loop_
_entity_poly.entity_id
_entity_poly.type
_entity_poly.pdbx_seq_one_letter_code
_entity_poly.pdbx_strand_id
1 'polypeptide(L)'
;MKLRSTATPKDAEIGALAALQLEIAQEMGGVYPFQWFPGSEHFGAGAAFNALLGLSSDVPARVVDLFMRIAPEDREGLDATRRRVLAGEERFDAEFRIVSEAGPRWVLARG
;
A
#
# COMPACT_ATOMS: atom_id res chain seq x y z
N MET A 1 8.03 11.54 -37.48
CA MET A 1 6.97 12.51 -37.11
C MET A 1 6.05 11.82 -36.10
N LYS A 2 6.16 12.14 -34.80
CA LYS A 2 5.23 11.65 -33.75
C LYS A 2 4.72 12.87 -32.97
N LEU A 3 3.42 13.08 -33.01
CA LEU A 3 2.71 14.11 -32.25
C LEU A 3 2.80 13.74 -30.76
N ARG A 4 3.51 14.54 -29.96
CA ARG A 4 3.30 14.57 -28.51
C ARG A 4 1.95 15.25 -28.29
N SER A 5 0.93 14.48 -27.96
CA SER A 5 -0.34 15.02 -27.48
C SER A 5 -0.06 15.79 -26.19
N THR A 6 -0.16 17.12 -26.24
CA THR A 6 -0.15 17.95 -25.03
C THR A 6 -1.58 17.99 -24.51
N ALA A 7 -1.82 17.35 -23.36
CA ALA A 7 -3.10 17.45 -22.66
C ALA A 7 -3.48 18.92 -22.48
N THR A 8 -4.75 19.26 -22.74
CA THR A 8 -5.22 20.63 -22.51
C THR A 8 -5.32 20.91 -21.01
N PRO A 9 -5.30 22.17 -20.56
CA PRO A 9 -5.48 22.50 -19.14
C PRO A 9 -6.74 21.87 -18.53
N LYS A 10 -7.81 21.77 -19.33
CA LYS A 10 -9.07 21.13 -18.94
C LYS A 10 -8.93 19.61 -18.74
N ASP A 11 -8.13 18.94 -19.57
CA ASP A 11 -7.87 17.50 -19.42
C ASP A 11 -7.07 17.21 -18.13
N ALA A 12 -6.13 18.09 -17.78
CA ALA A 12 -5.38 18.00 -16.53
C ALA A 12 -6.29 18.21 -15.30
N GLU A 13 -7.21 19.18 -15.35
CA GLU A 13 -8.20 19.40 -14.28
C GLU A 13 -9.14 18.20 -14.09
N ILE A 14 -9.66 17.64 -15.18
CA ILE A 14 -10.51 16.43 -15.12
C ILE A 14 -9.73 15.25 -14.53
N GLY A 15 -8.47 15.06 -14.95
CA GLY A 15 -7.61 14.02 -14.40
C GLY A 15 -7.35 14.18 -12.91
N ALA A 16 -7.08 15.41 -12.46
CA ALA A 16 -6.88 15.71 -11.04
C ALA A 16 -8.15 15.45 -10.20
N LEU A 17 -9.32 15.86 -10.71
CA LEU A 17 -10.59 15.60 -10.04
C LEU A 17 -10.89 14.11 -9.95
N ALA A 18 -10.66 13.36 -11.02
CA ALA A 18 -10.85 11.91 -11.04
C ALA A 18 -9.91 11.19 -10.05
N ALA A 19 -8.64 11.63 -9.95
CA ALA A 19 -7.68 11.10 -8.99
C ALA A 19 -8.13 11.37 -7.54
N LEU A 20 -8.59 12.58 -7.23
CA LEU A 20 -9.10 12.94 -5.91
C LEU A 20 -10.36 12.13 -5.55
N GLN A 21 -11.30 11.97 -6.48
CA GLN A 21 -12.50 11.16 -6.28
C GLN A 21 -12.15 9.71 -5.98
N LEU A 22 -11.15 9.15 -6.67
CA LEU A 22 -10.68 7.80 -6.43
C LEU A 22 -10.04 7.66 -5.05
N GLU A 23 -9.22 8.61 -4.62
CA GLU A 23 -8.60 8.62 -3.29
C GLU A 23 -9.64 8.64 -2.18
N ILE A 24 -10.64 9.52 -2.28
CA ILE A 24 -11.76 9.60 -1.32
C ILE A 24 -12.53 8.28 -1.27
N ALA A 25 -12.85 7.69 -2.44
CA ALA A 25 -13.58 6.44 -2.51
C ALA A 25 -12.80 5.27 -1.91
N GLN A 26 -11.49 5.23 -2.15
CA GLN A 26 -10.58 4.22 -1.60
C GLN A 26 -10.49 4.32 -0.07
N GLU A 27 -10.29 5.52 0.46
CA GLU A 27 -10.23 5.75 1.90
C GLU A 27 -11.54 5.36 2.59
N MET A 28 -12.68 5.82 2.07
CA MET A 28 -14.00 5.48 2.60
C MET A 28 -14.32 3.99 2.50
N GLY A 29 -13.81 3.31 1.47
CA GLY A 29 -13.94 1.88 1.27
C GLY A 29 -12.95 1.03 2.08
N GLY A 30 -12.01 1.64 2.80
CA GLY A 30 -10.94 0.92 3.50
C GLY A 30 -9.97 0.20 2.56
N VAL A 31 -9.81 0.70 1.33
CA VAL A 31 -8.91 0.16 0.31
C VAL A 31 -7.69 1.06 0.22
N TYR A 32 -6.52 0.50 0.52
CA TYR A 32 -5.28 1.28 0.59
C TYR A 32 -4.25 0.71 -0.39
N PRO A 33 -4.05 1.35 -1.57
CA PRO A 33 -3.10 0.85 -2.54
C PRO A 33 -1.67 1.00 -2.03
N PHE A 34 -0.84 0.03 -2.39
CA PHE A 34 0.58 0.03 -2.11
C PHE A 34 1.37 -0.50 -3.30
N GLN A 35 2.65 -0.16 -3.34
CA GLN A 35 3.62 -0.68 -4.28
C GLN A 35 4.78 -1.28 -3.51
N TRP A 36 5.00 -2.57 -3.77
CA TRP A 36 6.17 -3.26 -3.29
C TRP A 36 7.26 -3.27 -4.36
N PHE A 37 8.48 -2.92 -3.96
CA PHE A 37 9.66 -2.97 -4.79
C PHE A 37 10.63 -4.02 -4.22
N PRO A 38 10.68 -5.26 -4.76
CA PRO A 38 11.60 -6.29 -4.29
C PRO A 38 13.06 -5.78 -4.28
N GLY A 39 13.76 -5.99 -3.15
CA GLY A 39 15.13 -5.50 -2.94
C GLY A 39 15.25 -4.04 -2.47
N SER A 40 14.14 -3.29 -2.40
CA SER A 40 14.09 -1.96 -1.78
C SER A 40 13.81 -2.06 -0.29
N GLU A 41 14.38 -1.16 0.50
CA GLU A 41 13.98 -0.95 1.90
C GLU A 41 12.69 -0.16 2.05
N HIS A 42 12.21 0.46 0.97
CA HIS A 42 11.05 1.36 0.96
C HIS A 42 9.87 0.76 0.22
N PHE A 43 8.68 1.15 0.67
CA PHE A 43 7.41 0.81 0.07
C PHE A 43 6.74 2.07 -0.50
N GLY A 44 6.10 1.94 -1.67
CA GLY A 44 5.27 3.01 -2.20
C GLY A 44 3.89 2.95 -1.54
N ALA A 45 3.53 3.96 -0.76
CA ALA A 45 2.24 4.02 -0.09
C ALA A 45 1.77 5.47 0.06
N GLY A 46 0.46 5.68 -0.02
CA GLY A 46 -0.18 6.97 0.20
C GLY A 46 -0.37 7.29 1.69
N ALA A 47 -0.76 8.53 1.99
CA ALA A 47 -0.97 9.01 3.36
C ALA A 47 -2.01 8.16 4.12
N ALA A 48 -3.11 7.77 3.47
CA ALA A 48 -4.14 6.95 4.09
C ALA A 48 -3.65 5.54 4.50
N PHE A 49 -2.77 4.93 3.69
CA PHE A 49 -2.12 3.66 4.03
C PHE A 49 -1.19 3.81 5.25
N ASN A 50 -0.39 4.89 5.27
CA ASN A 50 0.49 5.16 6.40
C ASN A 50 -0.31 5.42 7.68
N ALA A 51 -1.42 6.15 7.59
CA ALA A 51 -2.33 6.41 8.71
C ALA A 51 -2.95 5.12 9.27
N LEU A 52 -3.34 4.16 8.41
CA LEU A 52 -3.82 2.83 8.84
C LEU A 52 -2.81 2.13 9.77
N LEU A 53 -1.52 2.33 9.50
CA LEU A 53 -0.40 1.72 10.23
C LEU A 53 0.19 2.62 11.32
N GLY A 54 -0.34 3.83 11.51
CA GLY A 54 0.21 4.83 12.43
C GLY A 54 1.64 5.27 12.05
N LEU A 55 1.93 5.36 10.76
CA LEU A 55 3.21 5.84 10.21
C LEU A 55 3.07 7.29 9.74
N SER A 56 4.18 8.04 9.77
CA SER A 56 4.22 9.40 9.21
C SER A 56 4.10 9.38 7.67
N SER A 57 3.45 10.39 7.10
CA SER A 57 3.39 10.63 5.65
C SER A 57 4.54 11.51 5.13
N ASP A 58 5.34 12.10 6.01
CA ASP A 58 6.39 13.05 5.61
C ASP A 58 7.66 12.35 5.13
N VAL A 59 7.80 11.08 5.49
CA VAL A 59 8.93 10.22 5.13
C VAL A 59 8.44 8.98 4.41
N PRO A 60 9.18 8.48 3.40
CA PRO A 60 8.86 7.20 2.78
C PRO A 60 8.85 6.08 3.82
N ALA A 61 7.75 5.31 3.86
CA ALA A 61 7.62 4.19 4.78
C ALA A 61 8.65 3.11 4.46
N ARG A 62 9.35 2.62 5.50
CA ARG A 62 10.28 1.50 5.35
C ARG A 62 9.56 0.18 5.55
N VAL A 63 10.04 -0.86 4.87
CA VAL A 63 9.55 -2.24 5.03
C VAL A 63 9.64 -2.70 6.48
N VAL A 64 10.69 -2.29 7.20
CA VAL A 64 10.84 -2.62 8.63
C VAL A 64 9.76 -1.99 9.49
N ASP A 65 9.35 -0.75 9.19
CA ASP A 65 8.32 -0.05 9.96
C ASP A 65 6.96 -0.74 9.80
N LEU A 66 6.63 -1.14 8.56
CA LEU A 66 5.45 -1.95 8.27
C LEU A 66 5.49 -3.30 9.00
N PHE A 67 6.63 -3.98 8.94
CA PHE A 67 6.79 -5.28 9.60
C PHE A 67 6.60 -5.20 11.12
N MET A 68 7.05 -4.11 11.75
CA MET A 68 6.85 -3.88 13.18
C MET A 68 5.39 -3.64 13.55
N ARG A 69 4.53 -3.24 12.60
CA ARG A 69 3.09 -3.12 12.81
C ARG A 69 2.35 -4.45 12.68
N ILE A 70 2.96 -5.51 12.17
CA ILE A 70 2.32 -6.83 12.11
C ILE A 70 2.35 -7.49 13.48
N ALA A 71 1.23 -8.08 13.88
CA ALA A 71 1.10 -8.85 15.12
C ALA A 71 2.19 -9.94 15.18
N PRO A 72 2.91 -10.10 16.32
CA PRO A 72 4.04 -11.03 16.41
C PRO A 72 3.74 -12.44 15.93
N GLU A 73 2.52 -12.92 16.17
CA GLU A 73 2.04 -14.25 15.82
C GLU A 73 1.92 -14.47 14.31
N ASP A 74 1.72 -13.39 13.53
CA ASP A 74 1.47 -13.48 12.09
C ASP A 74 2.75 -13.27 11.25
N ARG A 75 3.85 -12.82 11.88
CA ARG A 75 5.10 -12.44 11.20
C ARG A 75 5.76 -13.59 10.45
N GLU A 76 5.85 -14.77 11.07
CA GLU A 76 6.48 -15.94 10.45
C GLU A 76 5.67 -16.44 9.25
N GLY A 77 4.34 -16.48 9.38
CA GLY A 77 3.43 -16.84 8.29
C GLY A 77 3.57 -15.89 7.11
N LEU A 78 3.58 -14.57 7.37
CA LEU A 78 3.72 -13.57 6.31
C LEU A 78 5.10 -13.60 5.65
N ASP A 79 6.17 -13.86 6.41
CA ASP A 79 7.51 -14.04 5.86
C ASP A 79 7.59 -15.26 4.93
N ALA A 80 6.94 -16.37 5.30
CA ALA A 80 6.84 -17.56 4.45
C ALA A 80 6.09 -17.27 3.15
N THR A 81 4.94 -16.58 3.21
CA THR A 81 4.20 -16.11 2.02
C THR A 81 5.06 -15.19 1.15
N ARG A 82 5.75 -14.22 1.74
CA ARG A 82 6.68 -13.33 1.01
C ARG A 82 7.74 -14.12 0.25
N ARG A 83 8.32 -15.15 0.88
CA ARG A 83 9.33 -16.02 0.24
C ARG A 83 8.77 -16.78 -0.96
N ARG A 84 7.56 -17.35 -0.85
CA ARG A 84 6.90 -18.06 -1.98
C ARG A 84 6.57 -17.11 -3.13
N VAL A 85 6.10 -15.89 -2.84
CA VAL A 85 5.87 -14.85 -3.87
C VAL A 85 7.17 -14.47 -4.57
N LEU A 86 8.27 -14.26 -3.83
CA LEU A 86 9.58 -13.97 -4.43
C LEU A 86 10.13 -15.12 -5.27
N ALA A 87 9.83 -16.36 -4.90
CA ALA A 87 10.17 -17.55 -5.68
C ALA A 87 9.27 -17.73 -6.93
N GLY A 88 8.22 -16.92 -7.08
CA GLY A 88 7.25 -17.02 -8.18
C GLY A 88 6.27 -18.17 -8.03
N GLU A 89 6.14 -18.73 -6.83
CA GLU A 89 5.28 -19.90 -6.54
C GLU A 89 3.81 -19.51 -6.37
N GLU A 90 3.54 -18.30 -5.88
CA GLU A 90 2.18 -17.79 -5.65
C GLU A 90 2.06 -16.27 -5.86
N ARG A 91 0.83 -15.78 -6.02
CA ARG A 91 0.52 -14.34 -5.91
C ARG A 91 0.44 -13.94 -4.44
N PHE A 92 0.65 -12.67 -4.14
CA PHE A 92 0.55 -12.22 -2.76
C PHE A 92 -0.92 -12.16 -2.35
N ASP A 93 -1.31 -12.99 -1.40
CA ASP A 93 -2.63 -13.01 -0.79
C ASP A 93 -2.46 -13.42 0.67
N ALA A 94 -2.69 -12.48 1.59
CA ALA A 94 -2.47 -12.71 3.00
C ALA A 94 -3.46 -11.94 3.88
N GLU A 95 -4.06 -12.66 4.81
CA GLU A 95 -4.81 -12.10 5.93
C GLU A 95 -3.94 -12.15 7.18
N PHE A 96 -3.79 -11.01 7.86
CA PHE A 96 -2.98 -10.90 9.07
C PHE A 96 -3.48 -9.75 9.94
N ARG A 97 -3.02 -9.70 11.18
CA ARG A 97 -3.35 -8.62 12.11
C ARG A 97 -2.26 -7.58 12.13
N ILE A 98 -2.67 -6.32 12.15
CA ILE A 98 -1.83 -5.19 12.51
C ILE A 98 -2.09 -4.74 13.94
N VAL A 99 -1.05 -4.27 14.62
CA VAL A 99 -1.10 -3.69 15.94
C VAL A 99 -1.51 -2.23 15.81
N SER A 100 -2.59 -1.85 16.49
CA SER A 100 -3.06 -0.47 16.61
C SER A 100 -3.31 -0.10 18.07
N GLU A 101 -3.44 1.19 18.36
CA GLU A 101 -3.73 1.67 19.72
C GLU A 101 -5.07 1.14 20.27
N ALA A 102 -6.04 0.90 19.39
CA ALA A 102 -7.34 0.34 19.74
C ALA A 102 -7.32 -1.21 19.88
N GLY A 103 -6.16 -1.84 19.71
CA GLY A 103 -5.98 -3.29 19.69
C GLY A 103 -5.73 -3.86 18.30
N PRO A 104 -5.60 -5.20 18.17
CA PRO A 104 -5.31 -5.85 16.89
C PRO A 104 -6.44 -5.62 15.88
N ARG A 105 -6.08 -5.28 14.64
CA ARG A 105 -7.02 -5.14 13.51
C ARG A 105 -6.65 -6.12 12.41
N TRP A 106 -7.64 -6.86 11.91
CA TRP A 106 -7.46 -7.72 10.74
C TRP A 106 -7.38 -6.89 9.47
N VAL A 107 -6.44 -7.26 8.60
CA VAL A 107 -6.28 -6.69 7.26
C VAL A 107 -6.11 -7.82 6.25
N LEU A 108 -6.54 -7.56 5.02
CA LEU A 108 -6.30 -8.41 3.86
C LEU A 108 -5.47 -7.62 2.87
N ALA A 109 -4.31 -8.15 2.51
CA ALA A 109 -3.44 -7.57 1.52
C ALA A 109 -3.29 -8.54 0.33
N ARG A 110 -3.53 -8.03 -0.88
CA ARG A 110 -3.53 -8.81 -2.11
C ARG A 110 -2.85 -8.06 -3.25
N GLY A 111 -2.13 -8.78 -4.12
CA GLY A 111 -1.38 -8.22 -5.26
C GLY A 111 -0.90 -9.27 -6.25
#